data_AF-A0A5E6PD84-F1
#
_entry.id   AF-A0A5E6PD84-F1
#
_cell.length_a   1.000
_cell.length_b   1.000
_cell.length_c   1.000
_cell.angle_alpha   90.00
_cell.angle_beta   90.00
_cell.angle_gamma   90.00
#
_symmetry.space_group_name_H-M   'P 1'
#
loop_
_entity.id
_entity.type
_entity.pdbx_description
1 polymer ?
#
loop_
_entity_poly.entity_id
_entity_poly.type
_entity_poly.pdbx_seq_one_letter_code
_entity_poly.pdbx_strand_id
1 'polypeptide(L)'
;MNDLISEVRTRGEFEDGQTFDEFVRWDGVSTSFEEQKRNMIYAQEHKVIGVRKALLLDSGVEVDVPINDPLNILPDRTGVLVVFGQTPSKFGGHKAPWFFGFPNNAAIYNADGSLRFQLDTHAGQGSYIGAIHGRVISDNPETLGVLVGTVGHDPEWLYLVDPSSPKLIPTGKWIRY
;
A
#
# COMPACT_ATOMS: atom_id res chain seq x y z
N MET A 1 22.24 10.10 6.68
CA MET A 1 21.99 8.64 6.75
C MET A 1 20.48 8.52 6.68
N ASN A 2 19.92 7.94 5.62
CA ASN A 2 18.48 7.80 5.50
C ASN A 2 18.06 6.63 6.38
N ASP A 3 17.15 6.89 7.31
CA ASP A 3 16.61 5.87 8.18
C ASP A 3 15.61 5.00 7.41
N LEU A 4 15.68 3.68 7.58
CA LEU A 4 14.96 2.71 6.76
C LEU A 4 13.71 2.23 7.48
N ILE A 5 12.68 1.86 6.70
CA ILE A 5 11.44 1.33 7.26
C ILE A 5 11.69 -0.08 7.78
N SER A 6 11.35 -0.30 9.05
CA SER A 6 11.38 -1.61 9.72
C SER A 6 10.02 -2.32 9.62
N GLU A 7 8.92 -1.57 9.81
CA GLU A 7 7.56 -2.08 9.71
C GLU A 7 6.55 -1.00 9.35
N VAL A 8 5.42 -1.45 8.83
CA VAL A 8 4.17 -0.70 8.78
C VAL A 8 3.32 -1.16 9.95
N ARG A 9 2.81 -0.22 10.74
CA ARG A 9 1.89 -0.49 11.85
C ARG A 9 0.53 0.14 11.59
N THR A 10 -0.53 -0.60 11.85
CA THR A 10 -1.92 -0.15 11.81
C THR A 10 -2.52 -0.29 13.20
N ARG A 11 -2.97 0.81 13.79
CA ARG A 11 -3.69 0.83 15.06
C ARG A 11 -5.13 1.19 14.81
N GLY A 12 -6.06 0.36 15.29
CA GLY A 12 -7.48 0.70 15.31
C GLY A 12 -8.02 0.89 16.72
N GLU A 13 -9.04 1.73 16.82
CA GLU A 13 -9.74 2.05 18.06
C GLU A 13 -11.23 1.74 17.90
N PHE A 14 -11.77 1.01 18.86
CA PHE A 14 -13.19 0.65 18.95
C PHE A 14 -13.96 1.64 19.84
N GLU A 15 -15.27 1.70 19.66
CA GLU A 15 -16.14 2.63 20.38
C GLU A 15 -16.16 2.44 21.91
N ASP A 16 -15.77 1.27 22.41
CA ASP A 16 -15.66 0.97 23.84
C ASP A 16 -14.27 1.29 24.43
N GLY A 17 -13.37 1.85 23.61
CA GLY A 17 -12.01 2.22 23.99
C GLY A 17 -10.99 1.10 23.87
N GLN A 18 -11.39 -0.11 23.45
CA GLN A 18 -10.43 -1.17 23.13
C GLN A 18 -9.64 -0.81 21.86
N THR A 19 -8.38 -1.22 21.81
CA THR A 19 -7.52 -1.02 20.64
C THR A 19 -7.00 -2.34 20.11
N PHE A 20 -6.66 -2.36 18.82
CA PHE A 20 -5.92 -3.43 18.20
C PHE A 20 -4.74 -2.86 17.43
N ASP A 21 -3.64 -3.61 17.41
CA ASP A 21 -2.43 -3.28 16.65
C ASP A 21 -2.16 -4.41 15.66
N GLU A 22 -1.97 -4.04 14.40
CA GLU A 22 -1.53 -4.91 13.33
C GLU A 22 -0.22 -4.39 12.75
N PHE A 23 0.67 -5.27 12.30
CA PHE A 23 1.93 -4.87 11.69
C PHE A 23 2.34 -5.80 10.55
N VAL A 24 3.14 -5.26 9.64
CA VAL A 24 3.87 -6.00 8.61
C VAL A 24 5.29 -5.46 8.57
N ARG A 25 6.26 -6.32 8.87
CA ARG A 25 7.69 -6.01 8.80
C ARG A 25 8.24 -6.18 7.39
N TRP A 26 9.36 -5.53 7.13
CA TRP A 26 10.09 -5.62 5.86
C TRP A 26 10.52 -7.06 5.51
N ASP A 27 10.75 -7.91 6.50
CA ASP A 27 11.16 -9.31 6.35
C ASP A 27 9.98 -10.30 6.23
N GLY A 28 8.75 -9.78 6.11
CA GLY A 28 7.54 -10.56 5.93
C GLY A 28 6.92 -11.10 7.23
N VAL A 29 7.52 -10.84 8.39
CA VAL A 29 6.85 -11.12 9.67
C VAL A 29 5.69 -10.16 9.85
N SER A 30 4.50 -10.68 10.10
CA SER A 30 3.29 -9.88 10.30
C SER A 30 2.50 -10.36 11.51
N THR A 31 1.48 -9.59 11.88
CA THR A 31 0.43 -10.06 12.79
C THR A 31 -0.10 -11.42 12.34
N SER A 32 -0.29 -12.32 13.30
CA SER A 32 -0.66 -13.69 13.01
C SER A 32 -2.09 -13.78 12.47
N PHE A 33 -2.38 -14.81 11.69
CA PHE A 33 -3.71 -15.07 11.18
C PHE A 33 -4.76 -15.19 12.31
N GLU A 34 -4.41 -15.83 13.43
CA GLU A 34 -5.33 -15.99 14.57
C GLU A 34 -5.63 -14.66 15.29
N GLU A 35 -4.66 -13.75 15.37
CA GLU A 35 -4.90 -12.39 15.89
C GLU A 35 -5.78 -11.58 14.93
N GLN A 36 -5.47 -11.59 13.63
CA GLN A 36 -6.30 -10.94 12.60
C GLN A 36 -7.73 -11.45 12.62
N LYS A 37 -7.92 -12.78 12.71
CA LYS A 37 -9.24 -13.41 12.80
C LYS A 37 -10.00 -12.96 14.05
N ARG A 38 -9.32 -12.90 15.20
CA ARG A 38 -9.94 -12.44 16.46
C ARG A 38 -10.38 -10.99 16.36
N ASN A 39 -9.54 -10.12 15.81
CA ASN A 39 -9.87 -8.71 15.57
C ASN A 39 -11.07 -8.58 14.61
N MET A 40 -11.09 -9.38 13.54
CA MET A 40 -12.19 -9.37 12.58
C MET A 40 -13.51 -9.82 13.19
N ILE A 41 -13.50 -10.84 14.06
CA ILE A 41 -14.70 -11.28 14.80
C ILE A 41 -15.15 -10.16 15.75
N TYR A 42 -14.23 -9.58 16.52
CA TYR A 42 -14.55 -8.54 17.49
C TYR A 42 -15.14 -7.28 16.82
N ALA A 43 -14.63 -6.90 15.64
CA ALA A 43 -15.14 -5.78 14.83
C ALA A 43 -16.54 -6.00 14.24
N GLN A 44 -17.11 -7.20 14.33
CA GLN A 44 -18.51 -7.44 13.95
C GLN A 44 -19.48 -6.95 15.02
N GLU A 45 -19.05 -6.90 16.28
CA GLU A 45 -19.87 -6.50 17.43
C GLU A 45 -19.54 -5.08 17.91
N HIS A 46 -18.31 -4.61 17.66
CA HIS A 46 -17.83 -3.31 18.13
C HIS A 46 -17.41 -2.44 16.95
N LYS A 47 -17.98 -1.23 16.88
CA LYS A 47 -17.69 -0.32 15.77
C LYS A 47 -16.26 0.24 15.89
N VAL A 48 -15.50 0.14 14.80
CA VAL A 48 -14.22 0.87 14.66
C VAL A 48 -14.50 2.36 14.46
N ILE A 49 -13.98 3.19 15.36
CA ILE A 49 -14.15 4.65 15.38
C ILE A 49 -12.89 5.40 14.93
N GLY A 50 -11.73 4.74 14.91
CA GLY A 50 -10.48 5.33 14.44
C GLY A 50 -9.54 4.28 13.87
N VAL A 51 -8.76 4.67 12.85
CA VAL A 51 -7.64 3.89 12.33
C VAL A 51 -6.49 4.84 12.03
N ARG A 52 -5.31 4.51 12.56
CA ARG A 52 -4.04 5.23 12.37
C ARG A 52 -3.03 4.27 11.73
N LYS A 53 -2.31 4.74 10.72
CA LYS A 53 -1.15 4.02 10.17
C LYS A 53 0.13 4.80 10.39
N ALA A 54 1.19 4.08 10.69
CA ALA A 54 2.52 4.65 10.87
C ALA A 54 3.59 3.76 10.23
N LEU A 55 4.67 4.39 9.79
CA LEU A 55 5.92 3.73 9.41
C LEU A 55 6.83 3.74 10.64
N LEU A 56 7.27 2.57 11.11
CA LEU A 56 8.31 2.49 12.13
C LEU A 56 9.67 2.36 11.45
N LEU A 57 10.59 3.24 11.77
CA LEU A 57 11.93 3.24 11.22
C LEU A 57 12.91 2.44 12.09
N ASP A 58 14.06 2.05 11.54
CA ASP A 58 15.11 1.30 12.28
C ASP A 58 15.62 2.08 13.50
N SER A 59 15.57 3.41 13.49
CA SER A 59 15.88 4.22 14.68
C SER A 59 14.82 4.16 15.79
N GLY A 60 13.70 3.48 15.57
CA GLY A 60 12.54 3.46 16.47
C GLY A 60 11.61 4.68 16.36
N VAL A 61 11.83 5.57 15.39
CA VAL A 61 10.93 6.69 15.11
C VAL A 61 9.67 6.18 14.42
N GLU A 62 8.50 6.59 14.91
CA GLU A 62 7.21 6.39 14.24
C GLU A 62 6.87 7.62 13.39
N VAL A 63 6.56 7.40 12.11
CA VAL A 63 6.12 8.42 11.17
C VAL A 63 4.67 8.19 10.82
N ASP A 64 3.80 9.13 11.18
CA ASP A 64 2.39 9.08 10.86
C ASP A 64 2.11 9.32 9.38
N VAL A 65 1.28 8.46 8.80
CA VAL A 65 0.81 8.60 7.42
C VAL A 65 -0.72 8.57 7.41
N PRO A 66 -1.38 9.65 6.95
CA PRO A 66 -2.84 9.73 6.86
C PRO A 66 -3.36 8.94 5.65
N ILE A 67 -2.87 7.71 5.47
CA ILE A 67 -3.20 6.80 4.37
C ILE A 67 -3.69 5.52 5.01
N ASN A 68 -4.89 5.08 4.64
CA ASN A 68 -5.49 3.87 5.21
C ASN A 68 -5.58 2.70 4.24
N ASP A 69 -5.25 2.92 2.96
CA ASP A 69 -4.98 1.85 2.00
C ASP A 69 -3.72 1.04 2.42
N PRO A 70 -3.57 -0.21 1.96
CA PRO A 70 -2.39 -1.03 2.28
C PRO A 70 -1.08 -0.36 1.88
N LEU A 71 -0.15 -0.25 2.83
CA LEU A 71 1.19 0.30 2.59
C LEU A 71 2.15 -0.87 2.35
N ASN A 72 2.81 -0.89 1.20
CA ASN A 72 3.70 -1.98 0.82
C ASN A 72 5.13 -1.46 0.84
N ILE A 73 5.95 -1.99 1.75
CA ILE A 73 7.35 -1.56 1.91
C ILE A 73 8.10 -1.84 0.60
N LEU A 74 8.81 -0.84 0.09
CA LEU A 74 9.68 -1.02 -1.06
C LEU A 74 10.82 -1.98 -0.71
N PRO A 75 11.36 -2.72 -1.69
CA PRO A 75 12.51 -3.62 -1.49
C PRO A 75 13.73 -2.91 -0.87
N ASP A 76 13.98 -1.66 -1.27
CA ASP A 76 15.06 -0.82 -0.73
C ASP A 76 14.75 -0.22 0.66
N ARG A 77 13.54 -0.44 1.17
CA ARG A 77 13.00 0.04 2.46
C ARG A 77 12.99 1.56 2.63
N THR A 78 13.22 2.32 1.56
CA THR A 78 13.29 3.78 1.61
C THR A 78 11.92 4.45 1.57
N GLY A 79 10.86 3.68 1.38
CA GLY A 79 9.51 4.17 1.16
C GLY A 79 8.48 3.06 1.10
N VAL A 80 7.24 3.44 0.82
CA VAL A 80 6.11 2.55 0.62
C VAL A 80 5.40 2.83 -0.70
N LEU A 81 4.96 1.76 -1.36
CA LEU A 81 4.02 1.79 -2.48
C LEU A 81 2.59 1.67 -1.94
N VAL A 82 1.72 2.53 -2.44
CA VAL A 82 0.28 2.52 -2.13
C VAL A 82 -0.50 2.50 -3.43
N VAL A 83 -1.47 1.58 -3.54
CA VAL A 83 -2.50 1.58 -4.57
C VAL A 83 -3.82 1.93 -3.88
N PHE A 84 -4.41 3.06 -4.27
CA PHE A 84 -5.62 3.59 -3.66
C PHE A 84 -6.87 2.94 -4.24
N GLY A 85 -7.85 2.69 -3.39
CA GLY A 85 -9.20 2.34 -3.82
C GLY A 85 -9.90 3.46 -4.61
N GLN A 86 -11.14 3.19 -5.06
CA GLN A 86 -11.92 4.18 -5.84
C GLN A 86 -12.20 5.47 -5.05
N THR A 87 -12.39 5.33 -3.74
CA THR A 87 -12.67 6.43 -2.82
C THR A 87 -11.72 6.36 -1.64
N PRO A 88 -11.29 7.51 -1.08
CA PRO A 88 -10.45 7.52 0.10
C PRO A 88 -11.22 6.92 1.28
N SER A 89 -10.52 6.15 2.11
CA SER A 89 -11.05 5.70 3.39
C SER A 89 -11.54 6.88 4.22
N LYS A 90 -12.66 6.71 4.95
CA LYS A 90 -13.18 7.71 5.90
C LYS A 90 -12.20 8.08 7.03
N PHE A 91 -11.18 7.25 7.25
CA PHE A 91 -10.14 7.47 8.25
C PHE A 91 -8.87 8.10 7.65
N GLY A 92 -8.76 8.16 6.32
CA GLY A 92 -7.58 8.65 5.61
C GLY A 92 -7.70 10.12 5.17
N GLY A 93 -6.59 10.68 4.71
CA GLY A 93 -6.55 11.98 4.05
C GLY A 93 -7.27 11.93 2.71
N HIS A 94 -8.22 12.83 2.49
CA HIS A 94 -9.06 12.84 1.29
C HIS A 94 -8.49 13.65 0.12
N LYS A 95 -7.36 14.33 0.31
CA LYS A 95 -6.78 15.23 -0.68
C LYS A 95 -5.32 14.88 -0.93
N ALA A 96 -4.87 15.10 -2.16
CA ALA A 96 -3.46 15.07 -2.50
C ALA A 96 -2.64 15.95 -1.51
N PRO A 97 -1.46 15.50 -1.08
CA PRO A 97 -0.74 14.34 -1.61
C PRO A 97 -1.23 12.98 -1.08
N TRP A 98 -2.19 12.89 -0.16
CA TRP A 98 -2.52 11.67 0.59
C TRP A 98 -3.41 10.65 -0.13
N PHE A 99 -4.06 11.05 -1.22
CA PHE A 99 -4.93 10.20 -2.00
C PHE A 99 -4.87 10.61 -3.47
N PHE A 100 -4.80 9.61 -4.36
CA PHE A 100 -4.88 9.78 -5.80
C PHE A 100 -5.99 8.89 -6.38
N GLY A 101 -6.88 9.49 -7.17
CA GLY A 101 -7.92 8.75 -7.88
C GLY A 101 -7.44 8.19 -9.23
N PHE A 102 -8.33 7.48 -9.91
CA PHE A 102 -8.08 6.95 -11.25
C PHE A 102 -7.81 8.06 -12.29
N PRO A 103 -7.02 7.77 -13.34
CA PRO A 103 -6.40 6.47 -13.67
C PRO A 103 -5.08 6.18 -12.96
N ASN A 104 -4.45 7.21 -12.37
CA ASN A 104 -3.13 7.14 -11.74
C ASN A 104 -3.27 6.99 -10.21
N ASN A 105 -4.02 5.97 -9.79
CA ASN A 105 -4.42 5.75 -8.39
C ASN A 105 -3.33 5.07 -7.54
N ALA A 106 -2.04 5.31 -7.82
CA ALA A 106 -0.96 4.78 -7.00
C ALA A 106 0.15 5.80 -6.82
N ALA A 107 0.86 5.69 -5.70
CA ALA A 107 1.97 6.59 -5.38
C ALA A 107 3.02 5.90 -4.51
N ILE A 108 4.24 6.44 -4.57
CA ILE A 108 5.32 6.11 -3.66
C ILE A 108 5.50 7.26 -2.67
N TYR A 109 5.59 6.92 -1.40
CA TYR A 109 5.95 7.84 -0.31
C TYR A 109 7.30 7.44 0.27
N ASN A 110 8.08 8.42 0.70
CA ASN A 110 9.33 8.21 1.43
C ASN A 110 9.08 7.71 2.85
N ALA A 111 10.13 7.21 3.50
CA ALA A 111 10.12 6.81 4.90
C ALA A 111 9.71 7.93 5.88
N ASP A 112 9.91 9.20 5.49
CA ASP A 112 9.47 10.38 6.26
C ASP A 112 8.00 10.77 6.01
N GLY A 113 7.26 9.96 5.23
CA GLY A 113 5.85 10.20 4.89
C GLY A 113 5.63 11.22 3.78
N SER A 114 6.70 11.85 3.24
CA SER A 114 6.57 12.76 2.10
C SER A 114 6.27 12.01 0.80
N LEU A 115 5.49 12.62 -0.08
CA LEU A 115 5.24 12.09 -1.42
C LEU A 115 6.55 12.07 -2.22
N ARG A 116 6.95 10.90 -2.72
CA ARG A 116 8.05 10.78 -3.68
C ARG A 116 7.56 11.08 -5.09
N PHE A 117 6.56 10.33 -5.56
CA PHE A 117 5.85 10.61 -6.81
C PHE A 117 4.56 9.78 -6.92
N GLN A 118 3.64 10.26 -7.76
CA GLN A 118 2.48 9.51 -8.24
C GLN A 118 2.92 8.63 -9.44
N LEU A 119 2.47 7.38 -9.49
CA LEU A 119 2.75 6.49 -10.62
C LEU A 119 1.90 6.87 -11.83
N ASP A 120 2.52 6.87 -13.00
CA ASP A 120 1.85 7.13 -14.28
C ASP A 120 1.65 5.82 -15.04
N THR A 121 0.39 5.47 -15.27
CA THR A 121 0.02 4.26 -16.01
C THR A 121 0.23 4.41 -17.51
N HIS A 122 0.25 5.64 -18.04
CA HIS A 122 0.21 5.96 -19.47
C HIS A 122 -0.93 5.28 -20.28
N ALA A 123 -1.83 4.53 -19.63
CA ALA A 123 -2.76 3.61 -20.27
C ALA A 123 -4.09 4.28 -20.68
N GLY A 124 -4.15 5.61 -20.70
CA GLY A 124 -5.30 6.38 -21.17
C GLY A 124 -6.54 6.33 -20.25
N GLN A 125 -7.64 6.88 -20.75
CA GLN A 125 -8.90 7.00 -20.02
C GLN A 125 -9.55 5.61 -19.81
N GLY A 126 -9.97 5.31 -18.58
CA GLY A 126 -10.57 4.03 -18.20
C GLY A 126 -9.59 3.00 -17.66
N SER A 127 -8.29 3.30 -17.63
CA SER A 127 -7.27 2.44 -17.03
C SER A 127 -7.12 2.70 -15.53
N TYR A 128 -6.66 1.69 -14.79
CA TYR A 128 -6.44 1.79 -13.35
C TYR A 128 -5.35 0.81 -12.89
N ILE A 129 -4.70 1.13 -11.78
CA ILE A 129 -3.83 0.20 -11.06
C ILE A 129 -4.71 -0.58 -10.09
N GLY A 130 -4.91 -1.88 -10.36
CA GLY A 130 -5.87 -2.72 -9.66
C GLY A 130 -5.32 -3.36 -8.40
N ALA A 131 -4.07 -3.85 -8.46
CA ALA A 131 -3.45 -4.56 -7.36
C ALA A 131 -1.93 -4.50 -7.44
N ILE A 132 -1.29 -4.75 -6.29
CA ILE A 132 0.15 -4.98 -6.21
C ILE A 132 0.41 -6.46 -6.49
N HIS A 133 1.44 -6.72 -7.30
CA HIS A 133 1.93 -8.04 -7.61
C HIS A 133 3.26 -8.29 -6.87
N GLY A 134 3.20 -9.08 -5.80
CA GLY A 134 4.36 -9.36 -4.93
C GLY A 134 5.04 -10.71 -5.17
N ARG A 135 4.71 -11.45 -6.24
CA ARG A 135 5.39 -12.73 -6.53
C ARG A 135 6.72 -12.47 -7.25
N VAL A 136 7.74 -13.21 -6.82
CA VAL A 136 9.04 -13.36 -7.50
C VAL A 136 8.80 -13.62 -8.99
N ILE A 137 9.07 -12.61 -9.81
CA ILE A 137 9.24 -12.80 -11.24
C ILE A 137 10.70 -13.22 -11.39
N SER A 138 10.94 -14.36 -12.03
CA SER A 138 12.24 -15.06 -12.12
C SER A 138 13.43 -14.17 -12.54
N ASP A 139 13.17 -13.02 -13.14
CA ASP A 139 14.17 -12.14 -13.73
C ASP A 139 14.49 -10.94 -12.82
N ASN A 140 13.64 -10.65 -11.81
CA ASN A 140 13.82 -9.59 -10.81
C ASN A 140 13.05 -9.93 -9.50
N PRO A 141 13.62 -10.80 -8.64
CA PRO A 141 12.96 -11.28 -7.42
C PRO A 141 12.67 -10.19 -6.38
N GLU A 142 13.31 -9.03 -6.52
CA GLU A 142 13.25 -7.91 -5.57
C GLU A 142 12.49 -6.71 -6.14
N THR A 143 11.55 -6.89 -7.07
CA THR A 143 10.82 -5.75 -7.65
C THR A 143 9.32 -5.93 -7.48
N LEU A 144 8.70 -4.98 -6.76
CA LEU A 144 7.24 -4.90 -6.67
C LEU A 144 6.66 -4.68 -8.07
N GLY A 145 5.66 -5.46 -8.42
CA GLY A 145 4.85 -5.23 -9.61
C GLY A 145 3.52 -4.59 -9.27
N VAL A 146 2.86 -4.07 -10.28
CA VAL A 146 1.45 -3.68 -10.23
C VAL A 146 0.71 -4.23 -11.43
N LEU A 147 -0.58 -4.49 -11.25
CA LEU A 147 -1.49 -4.91 -12.31
C LEU A 147 -2.27 -3.69 -12.80
N VAL A 148 -2.17 -3.43 -14.09
CA VAL A 148 -2.89 -2.34 -14.76
C VAL A 148 -4.00 -2.95 -15.60
N GLY A 149 -5.23 -2.60 -15.23
CA GLY A 149 -6.44 -3.02 -15.93
C GLY A 149 -7.13 -1.85 -16.64
N THR A 150 -8.11 -2.17 -17.47
CA THR A 150 -9.03 -1.19 -18.07
C THR A 150 -10.45 -1.62 -17.77
N VAL A 151 -11.31 -0.68 -17.36
CA VAL A 151 -12.69 -0.97 -16.98
C VAL A 151 -13.41 -1.73 -18.11
N GLY A 152 -13.93 -2.93 -17.79
CA GLY A 152 -14.67 -3.77 -18.73
C GLY A 152 -13.82 -4.66 -19.64
N HIS A 153 -12.49 -4.70 -19.43
CA HIS A 153 -11.58 -5.47 -20.27
C HIS A 153 -10.59 -6.32 -19.46
N ASP A 154 -10.62 -7.63 -19.70
CA ASP A 154 -9.54 -8.56 -19.39
C ASP A 154 -8.66 -8.76 -20.63
N PRO A 155 -7.33 -8.94 -20.49
CA PRO A 155 -6.60 -9.19 -19.24
C PRO A 155 -5.94 -7.96 -18.60
N GLU A 156 -5.62 -8.06 -17.29
CA GLU A 156 -4.76 -7.10 -16.59
C GLU A 156 -3.28 -7.33 -16.93
N TRP A 157 -2.57 -6.24 -17.22
CA TRP A 157 -1.17 -6.27 -17.62
C TRP A 157 -0.24 -6.03 -16.42
N LEU A 158 0.83 -6.81 -16.35
CA LEU A 158 1.83 -6.71 -15.29
C LEU A 158 2.90 -5.68 -15.65
N TYR A 159 3.12 -4.75 -14.75
CA TYR A 159 4.20 -3.76 -14.83
C TYR A 159 5.09 -3.88 -13.60
N LEU A 160 6.40 -3.63 -13.75
CA LEU A 160 7.30 -3.44 -12.61
C LEU A 160 7.28 -1.98 -12.18
N VAL A 161 7.45 -1.78 -10.88
CA VAL A 161 7.61 -0.45 -10.27
C VAL A 161 9.10 -0.16 -10.10
N ASP A 162 9.56 0.96 -10.64
CA ASP A 162 10.87 1.52 -10.35
C ASP A 162 10.78 2.43 -9.13
N PRO A 163 11.46 2.13 -8.00
CA PRO A 163 11.47 2.98 -6.80
C PRO A 163 11.95 4.43 -7.03
N SER A 164 12.64 4.68 -8.15
CA SER A 164 13.26 5.96 -8.49
C SER A 164 12.56 6.70 -9.64
N SER A 165 11.50 6.13 -10.24
CA SER A 165 10.82 6.72 -11.39
C SER A 165 9.30 6.59 -11.29
N PRO A 166 8.52 7.63 -11.68
CA PRO A 166 7.06 7.54 -11.72
C PRO A 166 6.54 6.61 -12.82
N LYS A 167 7.40 6.19 -13.75
CA LYS A 167 7.00 5.37 -14.90
C LYS A 167 6.98 3.91 -14.54
N LEU A 168 5.92 3.24 -14.97
CA LEU A 168 5.81 1.79 -14.93
C LEU A 168 6.66 1.14 -16.03
N ILE A 169 7.34 0.05 -15.70
CA ILE A 169 8.15 -0.72 -16.65
C ILE A 169 7.29 -1.88 -17.19
N PRO A 170 6.96 -1.92 -18.49
CA PRO A 170 6.15 -2.98 -19.06
C PRO A 170 6.91 -4.31 -19.04
N THR A 171 6.25 -5.38 -18.59
CA THR A 171 6.84 -6.73 -18.61
C THR A 171 6.47 -7.53 -19.86
N GLY A 172 5.45 -7.09 -20.60
CA GLY A 172 4.82 -7.88 -21.67
C GLY A 172 4.03 -9.09 -21.17
N LYS A 173 3.91 -9.28 -19.86
CA LYS A 173 3.15 -10.36 -19.23
C LYS A 173 1.78 -9.83 -18.80
N TRP A 174 0.77 -10.69 -18.86
CA TRP A 174 -0.59 -10.41 -18.38
C TRP A 174 -1.04 -11.56 -17.50
N ILE A 175 -1.99 -11.28 -16.61
CA ILE A 175 -2.56 -12.26 -15.69
C ILE A 175 -4.02 -12.50 -16.05
N ARG A 176 -4.43 -13.76 -16.07
CA ARG A 176 -5.84 -14.19 -16.10
C ARG A 176 -6.19 -14.74 -14.73
N TYR A 177 -7.31 -14.28 -14.18
CA TYR A 177 -7.93 -14.91 -13.01
C TYR A 177 -8.79 -16.11 -13.43
#